data_AF-A0A949L7N6-F1
#
_entry.id   AF-A0A949L7N6-F1
#
_cell.length_a   1.000
_cell.length_b   1.000
_cell.length_c   1.000
_cell.angle_alpha   90.00
_cell.angle_beta   90.00
_cell.angle_gamma   90.00
#
_symmetry.space_group_name_H-M   'P 1'
#
loop_
_entity.id
_entity.type
_entity.pdbx_description
1 polymer ?
#
loop_
_entity_poly.entity_id
_entity_poly.type
_entity_poly.pdbx_seq_one_letter_code
_entity_poly.pdbx_strand_id
1 'polypeptide(L)'
;MTTAAKTMSVDQARAFLDRRSPGDHSLLDVRQGWEYEEFHLPGARHVPLADLLDRLDEIDRDKPVLVYCLSGGRSHSAASLLDGQGYADVATMAGGIMAWQGQTAFGPAALGMVEFTGRETPQEVVLKAYAMENILQEFYILRADLAETLERIELFMELAGFEDRHKDTLFALYQKLMGEKMDRKLFDEVALAGAGAKGGAGAGEAVAEGGVGILEYLDVFGEAFDADQGVLQFASMIEAQALDYYLRCGRRAERDDARDVFATLAREEKAHLKLLARFMDRRGE
;
A
#
# COMPACT_ATOMS: atom_id res chain seq x y z
N MET A 1 3.84 22.45 -29.76
CA MET A 1 3.43 23.47 -28.77
C MET A 1 3.55 22.79 -27.43
N THR A 2 4.48 23.23 -26.59
CA THR A 2 4.66 22.74 -25.21
C THR A 2 3.45 23.19 -24.39
N THR A 3 2.73 22.25 -23.80
CA THR A 3 1.54 22.56 -23.00
C THR A 3 2.03 22.73 -21.58
N ALA A 4 2.01 23.96 -21.05
CA ALA A 4 2.51 24.22 -19.70
C ALA A 4 1.89 23.22 -18.70
N ALA A 5 2.74 22.53 -17.94
CA ALA A 5 2.31 21.51 -16.99
C ALA A 5 1.23 22.07 -16.04
N LYS A 6 0.12 21.35 -15.92
CA LYS A 6 -1.02 21.78 -15.13
C LYS A 6 -0.72 21.62 -13.64
N THR A 7 -0.82 22.68 -12.84
CA THR A 7 -0.77 22.55 -11.38
C THR A 7 -2.16 22.31 -10.80
N MET A 8 -2.32 21.22 -10.05
CA MET A 8 -3.53 20.85 -9.32
C MET A 8 -3.44 21.28 -7.86
N SER A 9 -4.56 21.69 -7.27
CA SER A 9 -4.69 21.74 -5.80
C SER A 9 -4.61 20.33 -5.20
N VAL A 10 -4.41 20.24 -3.89
CA VAL A 10 -4.41 18.97 -3.16
C VAL A 10 -5.72 18.20 -3.35
N ASP A 11 -6.87 18.88 -3.29
CA ASP A 11 -8.17 18.25 -3.52
C ASP A 11 -8.34 17.75 -4.95
N GLN A 12 -7.80 18.48 -5.94
CA GLN A 12 -7.80 18.05 -7.33
C GLN A 12 -6.88 16.84 -7.55
N ALA A 13 -5.71 16.81 -6.90
CA ALA A 13 -4.80 15.67 -6.92
C ALA A 13 -5.46 14.44 -6.25
N ARG A 14 -6.13 14.63 -5.11
CA ARG A 14 -6.89 13.57 -4.44
C ARG A 14 -8.00 13.02 -5.34
N ALA A 15 -8.80 13.90 -5.94
CA ALA A 15 -9.84 13.50 -6.89
C ALA A 15 -9.24 12.81 -8.14
N PHE A 16 -8.05 13.20 -8.57
CA PHE A 16 -7.34 12.57 -9.69
C PHE A 16 -6.99 11.12 -9.37
N LEU A 17 -6.47 10.86 -8.17
CA LEU A 17 -6.11 9.52 -7.68
C LEU A 17 -7.35 8.67 -7.34
N ASP A 18 -8.42 9.29 -6.84
CA ASP A 18 -9.62 8.58 -6.40
C ASP A 18 -10.51 8.10 -7.55
N ARG A 19 -10.53 8.83 -8.68
CA ARG A 19 -11.43 8.56 -9.81
C ARG A 19 -10.87 7.57 -10.82
N ARG A 20 -9.61 7.18 -10.70
CA ARG A 20 -8.90 6.33 -11.67
C ARG A 20 -8.53 5.01 -11.02
N SER A 21 -8.57 3.94 -11.81
CA SER A 21 -8.12 2.64 -11.32
C SER A 21 -6.60 2.66 -11.15
N PRO A 22 -6.06 1.82 -10.23
CA PRO A 22 -4.65 1.51 -10.21
C PRO A 22 -4.17 1.08 -11.60
N GLY A 23 -3.26 1.84 -12.21
CA GLY A 23 -2.75 1.55 -13.55
C GLY A 23 -3.32 2.42 -14.68
N ASP A 24 -4.38 3.21 -14.46
CA ASP A 24 -4.92 4.18 -15.43
C ASP A 24 -4.17 5.53 -15.43
N HIS A 25 -3.18 5.67 -14.54
CA HIS A 25 -2.38 6.87 -14.36
C HIS A 25 -0.99 6.53 -13.82
N SER A 26 -0.08 7.49 -13.95
CA SER A 26 1.25 7.44 -13.36
C SER A 26 1.33 8.43 -12.19
N LEU A 27 1.62 7.95 -10.99
CA LEU A 27 1.94 8.79 -9.83
C LEU A 27 3.45 8.76 -9.61
N LEU A 28 4.11 9.91 -9.76
CA LEU A 28 5.58 9.99 -9.76
C LEU A 28 6.09 10.83 -8.59
N ASP A 29 6.95 10.23 -7.78
CA ASP A 29 7.74 10.93 -6.76
C ASP A 29 9.14 11.20 -7.30
N VAL A 30 9.51 12.48 -7.43
CA VAL A 30 10.82 12.92 -7.94
C VAL A 30 11.78 13.39 -6.85
N ARG A 31 11.52 13.03 -5.58
CA ARG A 31 12.40 13.30 -4.44
C ARG A 31 13.60 12.36 -4.40
N GLN A 32 14.52 12.58 -3.45
CA GLN A 32 15.63 11.66 -3.18
C GLN A 32 15.15 10.38 -2.51
N GLY A 33 15.93 9.30 -2.58
CA GLY A 33 15.57 7.99 -2.01
C GLY A 33 15.19 8.05 -0.53
N TRP A 34 16.03 8.70 0.28
CA TRP A 34 15.78 8.87 1.71
C TRP A 34 14.47 9.63 2.01
N GLU A 35 14.08 10.61 1.17
CA GLU A 35 12.81 11.33 1.36
C GLU A 35 11.60 10.46 1.01
N TYR A 36 11.73 9.58 0.01
CA TYR A 36 10.70 8.61 -0.35
C TYR A 36 10.52 7.58 0.76
N GLU A 37 11.65 7.07 1.28
CA GLU A 37 11.67 6.13 2.40
C GLU A 37 11.13 6.76 3.69
N GLU A 38 11.33 8.06 3.91
CA GLU A 38 10.79 8.76 5.08
C GLU A 38 9.27 8.82 5.07
N PHE A 39 8.63 9.03 3.92
CA PHE A 39 7.19 8.90 3.68
C PHE A 39 6.89 9.19 2.21
N HIS A 40 5.88 8.59 1.59
CA HIS A 40 5.48 8.84 0.20
C HIS A 40 3.97 8.62 -0.02
N LEU A 41 3.43 9.07 -1.15
CA LEU A 41 2.05 8.78 -1.53
C LEU A 41 1.90 7.29 -1.94
N PRO A 42 0.89 6.57 -1.45
CA PRO A 42 0.69 5.17 -1.81
C PRO A 42 0.56 4.95 -3.31
N GLY A 43 1.28 3.96 -3.82
CA GLY A 43 1.35 3.63 -5.23
C GLY A 43 2.22 4.58 -6.04
N ALA A 44 2.98 5.49 -5.44
CA ALA A 44 3.93 6.31 -6.18
C ALA A 44 5.05 5.44 -6.80
N ARG A 45 5.52 5.82 -7.98
CA ARG A 45 6.78 5.34 -8.54
C ARG A 45 7.86 6.35 -8.14
N HIS A 46 8.93 5.86 -7.52
CA HIS A 46 10.08 6.69 -7.18
C HIS A 46 11.06 6.78 -8.35
N VAL A 47 11.19 7.99 -8.91
CA VAL A 47 12.17 8.32 -9.95
C VAL A 47 12.75 9.69 -9.62
N PRO A 48 13.90 9.77 -8.92
CA PRO A 48 14.53 11.06 -8.60
C PRO A 48 14.67 11.95 -9.84
N LEU A 49 14.47 13.26 -9.67
CA LEU A 49 14.55 14.21 -10.79
C LEU A 49 15.84 14.08 -11.62
N ALA A 50 16.97 13.77 -10.96
CA ALA A 50 18.26 13.60 -11.62
C ALA A 50 18.30 12.39 -12.56
N ASP A 51 17.54 11.34 -12.26
CA ASP A 51 17.53 10.08 -13.00
C ASP A 51 16.36 10.01 -14.00
N LEU A 52 15.48 11.03 -14.02
CA LEU A 52 14.22 11.00 -14.74
C LEU A 52 14.38 10.77 -16.25
N LEU A 53 15.39 11.39 -16.86
CA LEU A 53 15.63 11.25 -18.30
C LEU A 53 16.12 9.84 -18.67
N ASP A 54 16.85 9.20 -17.77
CA ASP A 54 17.40 7.85 -17.98
C ASP A 54 16.37 6.75 -17.71
N ARG A 55 15.25 7.10 -17.06
CA ARG A 55 14.21 6.17 -16.59
C ARG A 55 12.82 6.48 -17.17
N LEU A 56 12.76 7.13 -18.34
CA LEU A 56 11.50 7.48 -19.00
C LEU A 56 10.67 6.24 -19.41
N ASP A 57 11.33 5.12 -19.67
CA ASP A 57 10.70 3.84 -20.02
C ASP A 57 9.84 3.27 -18.88
N GLU A 58 10.06 3.71 -17.64
CA GLU A 58 9.24 3.33 -16.49
C GLU A 58 7.91 4.09 -16.40
N ILE A 59 7.75 5.16 -17.19
CA ILE A 59 6.59 6.05 -17.15
C ILE A 59 5.81 5.90 -18.45
N ASP A 60 4.59 5.37 -18.32
CA ASP A 60 3.68 5.17 -19.45
C ASP A 60 3.28 6.52 -20.07
N ARG A 61 3.61 6.70 -21.36
CA ARG A 61 3.43 7.95 -22.11
C ARG A 61 1.97 8.22 -22.48
N ASP A 62 1.16 7.17 -22.55
CA ASP A 62 -0.24 7.25 -22.97
C ASP A 62 -1.18 7.54 -21.78
N LYS A 63 -0.64 7.59 -20.57
CA LYS A 63 -1.39 7.77 -19.33
C LYS A 63 -1.16 9.15 -18.72
N PRO A 64 -2.19 9.73 -18.07
CA PRO A 64 -2.02 10.93 -17.25
C PRO A 64 -0.96 10.73 -16.16
N VAL A 65 -0.05 11.69 -16.03
CA VAL A 65 1.02 11.68 -15.04
C VAL A 65 0.78 12.77 -14.00
N LEU A 66 0.68 12.38 -12.73
CA LEU A 66 0.74 13.28 -11.59
C LEU A 66 2.13 13.19 -10.96
N VAL A 67 2.91 14.27 -11.06
CA VAL A 67 4.25 14.37 -10.49
C VAL A 67 4.25 15.22 -9.23
N TYR A 68 4.86 14.73 -8.15
CA TYR A 68 5.02 15.49 -6.93
C TYR A 68 6.45 15.42 -6.39
N CYS A 69 6.77 16.37 -5.53
CA CYS A 69 7.98 16.37 -4.73
C CYS A 69 7.65 16.91 -3.33
N LEU A 70 8.65 17.34 -2.54
CA LEU A 70 8.43 17.85 -1.19
C LEU A 70 7.44 19.04 -1.16
N SER A 71 7.75 20.12 -1.88
CA SER A 71 7.00 21.40 -1.83
C SER A 71 6.51 21.94 -3.20
N GLY A 72 6.80 21.25 -4.30
CA GLY A 72 6.35 21.60 -5.67
C GLY A 72 7.44 22.06 -6.65
N GLY A 73 8.65 22.42 -6.17
CA GLY A 73 9.73 22.93 -7.03
C GLY A 73 10.27 21.89 -8.02
N ARG A 74 10.74 20.73 -7.51
CA ARG A 74 11.30 19.65 -8.35
C ARG A 74 10.26 19.04 -9.29
N SER A 75 9.01 18.91 -8.84
CA SER A 75 7.95 18.36 -9.67
C SER A 75 7.59 19.28 -10.84
N HIS A 76 7.73 20.60 -10.70
CA HIS A 76 7.56 21.53 -11.82
C HIS A 76 8.65 21.35 -12.90
N SER A 77 9.90 21.16 -12.47
CA SER A 77 11.01 20.84 -13.38
C SER A 77 10.80 19.48 -14.06
N ALA A 78 10.42 18.45 -13.29
CA ALA A 78 10.11 17.12 -13.82
C ALA A 78 8.97 17.17 -14.84
N ALA A 79 7.89 17.89 -14.54
CA ALA A 79 6.77 18.01 -15.44
C ALA A 79 7.13 18.73 -16.75
N SER A 80 8.01 19.76 -16.67
CA SER A 80 8.55 20.42 -17.85
C SER A 80 9.44 19.49 -18.70
N LEU A 81 10.22 18.63 -18.04
CA LEU A 81 11.01 17.61 -18.73
C LEU A 81 10.10 16.61 -19.45
N LEU A 82 9.07 16.10 -18.78
CA LEU A 82 8.12 15.14 -19.36
C LEU A 82 7.32 15.75 -20.53
N ASP A 83 6.83 16.99 -20.42
CA ASP A 83 6.17 17.69 -21.55
C ASP A 83 7.14 17.81 -22.74
N GLY A 84 8.42 18.14 -22.48
CA GLY A 84 9.48 18.16 -23.49
C GLY A 84 9.78 16.80 -24.14
N GLN A 85 9.49 15.70 -23.43
CA GLN A 85 9.63 14.32 -23.94
C GLN A 85 8.35 13.78 -24.61
N GLY A 86 7.30 14.60 -24.71
CA GLY A 86 6.07 14.28 -25.43
C GLY A 86 4.98 13.60 -24.60
N TYR A 87 5.03 13.68 -23.27
CA TYR A 87 3.94 13.22 -22.41
C TYR A 87 2.75 14.19 -22.53
N ALA A 88 1.56 13.68 -22.88
CA ALA A 88 0.43 14.51 -23.29
C ALA A 88 -0.37 15.13 -22.13
N ASP A 89 -0.40 14.49 -20.97
CA ASP A 89 -1.16 14.93 -19.80
C ASP A 89 -0.28 14.83 -18.54
N VAL A 90 0.43 15.91 -18.23
CA VAL A 90 1.31 16.00 -17.05
C VAL A 90 0.80 17.08 -16.11
N ALA A 91 0.59 16.69 -14.86
CA ALA A 91 0.16 17.56 -13.78
C ALA A 91 1.11 17.53 -12.59
N THR A 92 1.17 18.64 -11.85
CA THR A 92 1.88 18.73 -10.57
C THR A 92 0.92 19.00 -9.42
N MET A 93 1.30 18.61 -8.20
CA MET A 93 0.55 18.96 -6.99
C MET A 93 1.10 20.23 -6.33
N ALA A 94 0.25 21.24 -6.15
CA ALA A 94 0.57 22.47 -5.44
C ALA A 94 0.95 22.17 -3.99
N GLY A 95 2.06 22.75 -3.53
CA GLY A 95 2.58 22.52 -2.18
C GLY A 95 3.24 21.14 -1.97
N GLY A 96 3.30 20.30 -3.00
CA GLY A 96 3.91 18.97 -2.92
C GLY A 96 3.28 18.08 -1.86
N ILE A 97 4.00 17.04 -1.44
CA ILE A 97 3.53 16.12 -0.39
C ILE A 97 3.39 16.82 0.97
N MET A 98 4.03 17.97 1.19
CA MET A 98 3.83 18.75 2.42
C MET A 98 2.42 19.34 2.57
N ALA A 99 1.74 19.58 1.46
CA ALA A 99 0.33 20.01 1.49
C ALA A 99 -0.65 18.82 1.53
N TRP A 100 -0.15 17.57 1.45
CA TRP A 100 -0.99 16.38 1.41
C TRP A 100 -1.50 16.03 2.81
N GLN A 101 -2.82 16.17 3.00
CA GLN A 101 -3.53 15.78 4.22
C GLN A 101 -4.22 14.42 4.07
N GLY A 102 -3.58 13.49 3.37
CA GLY A 102 -4.11 12.14 3.15
C GLY A 102 -3.10 11.09 3.60
N GLN A 103 -3.37 9.83 3.27
CA GLN A 103 -2.53 8.71 3.67
C GLN A 103 -1.16 8.75 3.00
N THR A 104 -0.13 8.34 3.73
CA THR A 104 1.26 8.19 3.28
C THR A 104 1.80 6.83 3.68
N ALA A 105 2.62 6.21 2.84
CA ALA A 105 3.36 4.98 3.11
C ALA A 105 4.83 5.30 3.42
N PHE A 106 5.58 4.33 3.95
CA PHE A 106 6.94 4.53 4.48
C PHE A 106 7.90 3.42 4.04
N GLY A 107 9.19 3.66 4.16
CA GLY A 107 10.25 2.70 3.89
C GLY A 107 10.55 2.47 2.40
N PRO A 108 11.56 1.65 2.11
CA PRO A 108 11.89 1.27 0.74
C PRO A 108 10.73 0.49 0.12
N ALA A 109 10.62 0.52 -1.22
CA ALA A 109 9.58 -0.21 -1.95
C ALA A 109 9.55 -1.72 -1.64
N ALA A 110 10.63 -2.30 -1.11
CA ALA A 110 10.70 -3.71 -0.74
C ALA A 110 10.51 -3.99 0.76
N LEU A 111 10.14 -3.00 1.59
CA LEU A 111 10.16 -3.20 3.04
C LEU A 111 9.12 -4.23 3.50
N GLY A 112 9.60 -5.38 3.98
CA GLY A 112 8.89 -6.27 4.91
C GLY A 112 7.70 -7.05 4.37
N MET A 113 7.51 -7.11 3.04
CA MET A 113 6.33 -7.73 2.44
C MET A 113 6.68 -8.90 1.54
N VAL A 114 5.80 -9.91 1.53
CA VAL A 114 5.93 -11.16 0.76
C VAL A 114 6.27 -10.86 -0.69
N GLU A 115 7.50 -11.17 -1.14
CA GLU A 115 8.00 -10.72 -2.45
C GLU A 115 7.08 -11.13 -3.61
N PHE A 116 6.59 -10.13 -4.35
CA PHE A 116 5.95 -10.31 -5.66
C PHE A 116 6.93 -10.03 -6.79
N THR A 117 7.18 -11.05 -7.61
CA THR A 117 8.05 -10.99 -8.78
C THR A 117 7.36 -10.40 -10.00
N GLY A 118 6.04 -10.23 -9.97
CA GLY A 118 5.20 -9.79 -11.09
C GLY A 118 4.82 -10.93 -12.05
N ARG A 119 5.36 -12.13 -11.85
CA ARG A 119 5.09 -13.33 -12.67
C ARG A 119 4.07 -14.25 -12.05
N GLU A 120 3.63 -13.93 -10.84
CA GLU A 120 2.65 -14.70 -10.10
C GLU A 120 1.36 -14.86 -10.93
N THR A 121 0.83 -16.07 -10.88
CA THR A 121 -0.54 -16.36 -11.26
C THR A 121 -1.51 -15.67 -10.29
N PRO A 122 -2.77 -15.41 -10.70
CA PRO A 122 -3.79 -14.88 -9.79
C PRO A 122 -3.93 -15.68 -8.50
N GLN A 123 -3.80 -17.01 -8.57
CA GLN A 123 -3.85 -17.92 -7.44
C GLN A 123 -2.70 -17.67 -6.45
N GLU A 124 -1.47 -17.55 -6.96
CA GLU A 124 -0.31 -17.24 -6.13
C GLU A 124 -0.42 -15.85 -5.50
N VAL A 125 -0.97 -14.87 -6.23
CA VAL A 125 -1.27 -13.54 -5.67
C VAL A 125 -2.22 -13.65 -4.49
N VAL A 126 -3.32 -14.38 -4.65
CA VAL A 126 -4.32 -14.56 -3.58
C VAL A 126 -3.72 -15.28 -2.37
N LEU A 127 -2.93 -16.34 -2.58
CA LEU A 127 -2.31 -17.08 -1.48
C LEU A 127 -1.33 -16.21 -0.68
N LYS A 128 -0.49 -15.44 -1.36
CA LYS A 128 0.48 -14.53 -0.72
C LYS A 128 -0.22 -13.40 0.02
N ALA A 129 -1.23 -12.77 -0.58
CA ALA A 129 -2.04 -11.76 0.09
C ALA A 129 -2.72 -12.34 1.34
N TYR A 130 -3.30 -13.54 1.25
CA TYR A 130 -3.95 -14.20 2.38
C TYR A 130 -3.00 -14.39 3.57
N ALA A 131 -1.76 -14.79 3.30
CA ALA A 131 -0.75 -14.92 4.34
C ALA A 131 -0.44 -13.57 5.01
N MET A 132 -0.39 -12.47 4.25
CA MET A 132 -0.22 -11.13 4.81
C MET A 132 -1.40 -10.75 5.73
N GLU A 133 -2.63 -10.94 5.27
CA GLU A 133 -3.84 -10.68 6.09
C GLU A 133 -3.83 -11.51 7.38
N ASN A 134 -3.35 -12.77 7.32
CA ASN A 134 -3.24 -13.60 8.50
C ASN A 134 -2.21 -13.07 9.49
N ILE A 135 -1.04 -12.62 9.01
CA ILE A 135 0.01 -12.04 9.86
C ILE A 135 -0.52 -10.77 10.54
N LEU A 136 -1.22 -9.90 9.80
CA LEU A 136 -1.82 -8.68 10.36
C LEU A 136 -2.90 -9.00 11.39
N GLN A 137 -3.76 -9.98 11.12
CA GLN A 137 -4.76 -10.43 12.07
C GLN A 137 -4.11 -10.92 13.37
N GLU A 138 -3.13 -11.81 13.29
CA GLU A 138 -2.44 -12.35 14.46
C GLU A 138 -1.73 -11.24 15.25
N PHE A 139 -1.16 -10.26 14.55
CA PHE A 139 -0.59 -9.08 15.18
C PHE A 139 -1.64 -8.31 16.00
N TYR A 140 -2.80 -8.00 15.41
CA TYR A 140 -3.84 -7.26 16.13
C TYR A 140 -4.40 -8.06 17.32
N ILE A 141 -4.58 -9.38 17.18
CA ILE A 141 -5.01 -10.25 18.29
C ILE A 141 -3.97 -10.22 19.42
N LEU A 142 -2.68 -10.37 19.09
CA LEU A 142 -1.60 -10.28 20.08
C LEU A 142 -1.60 -8.92 20.80
N ARG A 143 -1.85 -7.82 20.08
CA ARG A 143 -1.94 -6.49 20.69
C ARG A 143 -3.19 -6.31 21.55
N ALA A 144 -4.31 -6.92 21.18
CA ALA A 144 -5.49 -6.97 22.03
C ALA A 144 -5.19 -7.69 23.35
N ASP A 145 -4.47 -8.81 23.31
CA ASP A 145 -4.09 -9.57 24.51
C ASP A 145 -3.12 -8.79 25.43
N LEU A 146 -2.29 -7.92 24.86
CA LEU A 146 -1.34 -7.06 25.58
C LEU A 146 -1.94 -5.71 26.01
N ALA A 147 -3.17 -5.40 25.59
CA ALA A 147 -3.78 -4.10 25.86
C ALA A 147 -4.30 -3.99 27.30
N GLU A 148 -4.06 -2.84 27.93
CA GLU A 148 -4.42 -2.59 29.33
C GLU A 148 -5.85 -2.05 29.53
N THR A 149 -6.50 -1.55 28.47
CA THR A 149 -7.83 -0.94 28.54
C THR A 149 -8.82 -1.65 27.63
N LEU A 150 -10.10 -1.69 28.04
CA LEU A 150 -11.17 -2.31 27.26
C LEU A 150 -11.32 -1.65 25.89
N GLU A 151 -11.17 -0.33 25.84
CA GLU A 151 -11.25 0.47 24.62
C GLU A 151 -10.15 0.13 23.60
N ARG A 152 -8.97 -0.28 24.07
CA ARG A 152 -7.86 -0.75 23.21
C ARG A 152 -8.10 -2.18 22.74
N ILE A 153 -8.58 -3.05 23.63
CA ILE A 153 -8.95 -4.43 23.29
C ILE A 153 -10.00 -4.41 22.18
N GLU A 154 -11.08 -3.63 22.35
CA GLU A 154 -12.14 -3.50 21.35
C GLU A 154 -11.62 -2.99 20.00
N LEU A 155 -10.75 -1.98 20.01
CA LEU A 155 -10.14 -1.45 18.79
C LEU A 155 -9.32 -2.51 18.05
N PHE A 156 -8.40 -3.19 18.74
CA PHE A 156 -7.56 -4.21 18.11
C PHE A 156 -8.38 -5.42 17.63
N MET A 157 -9.41 -5.82 18.38
CA MET A 157 -10.32 -6.89 17.95
C MET A 157 -11.17 -6.48 16.73
N GLU A 158 -11.56 -5.20 16.63
CA GLU A 158 -12.23 -4.68 15.44
C GLU A 158 -11.30 -4.71 14.21
N LEU A 159 -10.03 -4.29 14.37
CA LEU A 159 -9.00 -4.37 13.34
C LEU A 159 -8.74 -5.82 12.90
N ALA A 160 -8.55 -6.75 13.83
CA ALA A 160 -8.43 -8.18 13.53
C ALA A 160 -9.64 -8.74 12.78
N GLY A 161 -10.83 -8.20 13.04
CA GLY A 161 -12.07 -8.54 12.34
C GLY A 161 -12.14 -8.00 10.91
N PHE A 162 -11.41 -6.93 10.58
CA PHE A 162 -11.24 -6.49 9.18
C PHE A 162 -10.44 -7.51 8.39
N GLU A 163 -9.29 -7.94 8.93
CA GLU A 163 -8.42 -8.91 8.27
C GLU A 163 -9.09 -10.28 8.10
N ASP A 164 -9.98 -10.66 9.01
CA ASP A 164 -10.78 -11.88 8.85
C ASP A 164 -11.69 -11.82 7.61
N ARG A 165 -12.32 -10.67 7.37
CA ARG A 165 -13.18 -10.44 6.20
C ARG A 165 -12.37 -10.39 4.90
N HIS A 166 -11.16 -9.86 4.95
CA HIS A 166 -10.22 -9.92 3.82
C HIS A 166 -9.87 -11.37 3.48
N LYS A 167 -9.53 -12.17 4.48
CA LYS A 167 -9.26 -13.60 4.34
C LYS A 167 -10.44 -14.34 3.71
N ASP A 168 -11.66 -14.05 4.12
CA ASP A 168 -12.87 -14.61 3.49
C ASP A 168 -13.02 -14.20 2.01
N THR A 169 -12.79 -12.93 1.70
CA THR A 169 -12.85 -12.40 0.34
C THR A 169 -11.80 -13.06 -0.55
N LEU A 170 -10.58 -13.22 -0.05
CA LEU A 170 -9.47 -13.87 -0.75
C LEU A 170 -9.75 -15.36 -0.96
N PHE A 171 -10.28 -16.06 0.04
CA PHE A 171 -10.68 -17.45 -0.11
C PHE A 171 -11.77 -17.62 -1.19
N ALA A 172 -12.80 -16.77 -1.18
CA ALA A 172 -13.84 -16.79 -2.20
C ALA A 172 -13.29 -16.51 -3.61
N LEU A 173 -12.36 -15.56 -3.73
CA LEU A 173 -11.68 -15.25 -4.97
C LEU A 173 -10.82 -16.43 -5.45
N TYR A 174 -10.09 -17.09 -4.55
CA TYR A 174 -9.31 -18.28 -4.87
C TYR A 174 -10.19 -19.40 -5.43
N GLN A 175 -11.30 -19.71 -4.76
CA GLN A 175 -12.24 -20.74 -5.23
C GLN A 175 -12.80 -20.40 -6.62
N LYS A 176 -13.10 -19.12 -6.88
CA LYS A 176 -13.56 -18.66 -8.20
C LYS A 176 -12.48 -18.85 -9.27
N LEU A 177 -11.21 -18.56 -8.95
CA LEU A 177 -10.07 -18.72 -9.86
C LEU A 177 -9.75 -20.19 -10.16
N MET A 178 -9.91 -21.07 -9.18
CA MET A 178 -9.67 -22.52 -9.34
C MET A 178 -10.79 -23.23 -10.09
N GLY A 179 -12.01 -22.67 -10.08
CA GLY A 179 -13.19 -23.31 -10.67
C GLY A 179 -13.69 -24.55 -9.91
N GLU A 180 -13.07 -24.87 -8.77
CA GLU A 180 -13.38 -26.01 -7.91
C GLU A 180 -13.51 -25.57 -6.46
N LYS A 181 -14.30 -26.34 -5.69
CA LYS A 181 -14.45 -26.09 -4.25
C LYS A 181 -13.25 -26.65 -3.50
N MET A 182 -12.49 -25.75 -2.86
CA MET A 182 -11.48 -26.11 -1.87
C MET A 182 -12.05 -26.00 -0.46
N ASP A 183 -11.60 -26.87 0.44
CA ASP A 183 -11.85 -26.75 1.88
C ASP A 183 -11.05 -25.56 2.47
N ARG A 184 -11.67 -24.80 3.38
CA ARG A 184 -11.03 -23.59 3.94
C ARG A 184 -9.78 -23.94 4.73
N LYS A 185 -9.80 -25.00 5.53
CA LYS A 185 -8.64 -25.39 6.34
C LYS A 185 -7.47 -25.79 5.46
N LEU A 186 -7.73 -26.54 4.39
CA LEU A 186 -6.69 -26.89 3.43
C LEU A 186 -6.13 -25.64 2.73
N PHE A 187 -6.98 -24.66 2.40
CA PHE A 187 -6.54 -23.41 1.81
C PHE A 187 -5.63 -22.62 2.75
N ASP A 188 -6.01 -22.51 4.02
CA ASP A 188 -5.20 -21.85 5.05
C ASP A 188 -3.81 -22.52 5.16
N GLU A 189 -3.77 -23.85 5.21
CA GLU A 189 -2.51 -24.61 5.26
C GLU A 189 -1.61 -24.33 4.04
N VAL A 190 -2.20 -24.27 2.83
CA VAL A 190 -1.44 -23.98 1.59
C VAL A 190 -0.93 -22.54 1.56
N ALA A 191 -1.78 -21.57 1.92
CA ALA A 191 -1.43 -20.15 1.92
C ALA A 191 -0.29 -19.86 2.91
N LEU A 192 -0.39 -20.41 4.13
CA LEU A 192 0.60 -20.19 5.19
C LEU A 192 1.91 -20.93 4.91
N ALA A 193 1.85 -22.16 4.37
CA ALA A 193 3.06 -22.91 4.00
C ALA A 193 3.87 -22.19 2.90
N GLY A 194 3.20 -21.57 1.93
CA GLY A 194 3.85 -20.83 0.84
C GLY A 194 4.53 -19.53 1.27
N ALA A 195 4.14 -18.96 2.41
CA ALA A 195 4.71 -17.73 2.97
C ALA A 195 5.89 -17.97 3.92
N GLY A 196 6.34 -19.22 4.09
CA GLY A 196 7.39 -19.57 5.05
C GLY A 196 6.90 -19.63 6.50
N ALA A 197 5.60 -19.43 6.75
CA ALA A 197 5.00 -19.58 8.07
C ALA A 197 4.86 -21.07 8.39
N LYS A 198 5.85 -21.65 9.07
CA LYS A 198 5.69 -22.97 9.68
C LYS A 198 4.62 -22.86 10.76
N GLY A 199 3.52 -23.60 10.56
CA GLY A 199 2.37 -23.61 11.46
C GLY A 199 2.78 -23.73 12.94
N GLY A 200 2.19 -22.87 13.76
CA GLY A 200 2.29 -22.92 15.22
C GLY A 200 3.35 -22.03 15.86
N ALA A 201 4.18 -21.31 15.10
CA ALA A 201 5.00 -20.24 15.66
C ALA A 201 4.20 -18.93 15.57
N GLY A 202 3.86 -18.33 16.71
CA GLY A 202 3.06 -17.10 16.75
C GLY A 202 3.72 -15.96 15.98
N ALA A 203 2.97 -14.86 15.82
CA ALA A 203 3.32 -13.61 15.13
C ALA A 203 4.76 -13.08 15.27
N GLY A 204 5.54 -13.59 16.23
CA GLY A 204 6.96 -13.29 16.44
C GLY A 204 7.97 -13.90 15.48
N GLU A 205 7.64 -14.95 14.74
CA GLU A 205 8.62 -15.66 13.90
C GLU A 205 8.23 -15.74 12.42
N ALA A 206 7.13 -15.12 12.01
CA ALA A 206 6.72 -15.07 10.60
C ALA A 206 7.65 -14.11 9.81
N VAL A 207 8.81 -14.64 9.44
CA VAL A 207 9.76 -13.97 8.54
C VAL A 207 9.39 -14.39 7.12
N ALA A 208 8.74 -13.49 6.38
CA ALA A 208 8.78 -13.57 4.93
C ALA A 208 10.25 -13.44 4.51
N GLU A 209 10.78 -14.40 3.72
CA GLU A 209 12.19 -14.41 3.30
C GLU A 209 12.63 -13.01 2.83
N GLY A 210 13.57 -12.39 3.56
CA GLY A 210 14.14 -11.08 3.25
C GLY A 210 13.56 -9.87 4.02
N GLY A 211 12.60 -10.08 4.93
CA GLY A 211 11.97 -9.00 5.71
C GLY A 211 12.38 -8.93 7.18
N VAL A 212 12.29 -7.71 7.75
CA VAL A 212 12.24 -7.44 9.19
C VAL A 212 10.92 -7.99 9.72
N GLY A 213 10.94 -8.80 10.78
CA GLY A 213 9.73 -9.37 11.36
C GLY A 213 8.82 -8.26 11.93
N ILE A 214 7.50 -8.46 11.94
CA ILE A 214 6.56 -7.44 12.44
C ILE A 214 6.88 -7.05 13.89
N LEU A 215 7.41 -7.97 14.70
CA LEU A 215 7.91 -7.67 16.04
C LEU A 215 9.20 -6.87 16.06
N GLU A 216 10.12 -7.12 15.13
CA GLU A 216 11.34 -6.32 15.00
C GLU A 216 11.02 -4.89 14.56
N TYR A 217 9.97 -4.70 13.75
CA TYR A 217 9.43 -3.37 13.43
C TYR A 217 8.83 -2.68 14.67
N LEU A 218 8.11 -3.41 15.53
CA LEU A 218 7.60 -2.87 16.79
C LEU A 218 8.71 -2.58 17.82
N ASP A 219 9.80 -3.33 17.83
CA ASP A 219 10.94 -3.02 18.69
C ASP A 219 11.61 -1.70 18.28
N VAL A 220 11.59 -1.36 16.99
CA VAL A 220 12.17 -0.11 16.47
C VAL A 220 11.23 1.09 16.66
N PHE A 221 9.91 0.90 16.57
CA PHE A 221 8.94 2.01 16.57
C PHE A 221 7.91 1.97 17.72
N GLY A 222 7.98 0.99 18.62
CA GLY A 222 6.92 0.67 19.59
C GLY A 222 6.56 1.78 20.56
N GLU A 223 7.54 2.54 21.05
CA GLU A 223 7.29 3.67 21.96
C GLU A 223 6.51 4.82 21.30
N ALA A 224 6.53 4.92 19.96
CA ALA A 224 5.78 5.95 19.22
C ALA A 224 4.27 5.69 19.20
N PHE A 225 3.81 4.50 19.62
CA PHE A 225 2.44 4.04 19.47
C PHE A 225 1.73 3.69 20.78
N ASP A 226 2.29 4.10 21.93
CA ASP A 226 1.75 3.80 23.27
C ASP A 226 0.45 4.56 23.62
N ALA A 227 0.02 5.53 22.82
CA ALA A 227 -1.24 6.26 22.96
C ALA A 227 -2.32 5.76 21.96
N ASP A 228 -3.60 5.90 22.30
CA ASP A 228 -4.73 5.41 21.46
C ASP A 228 -4.75 6.04 20.05
N GLN A 229 -4.32 7.30 19.94
CA GLN A 229 -4.10 7.95 18.64
C GLN A 229 -2.93 7.31 17.87
N GLY A 230 -1.87 6.91 18.58
CA GLY A 230 -0.73 6.20 18.01
C GLY A 230 -1.13 4.84 17.44
N VAL A 231 -2.00 4.09 18.11
CA VAL A 231 -2.50 2.80 17.59
C VAL A 231 -3.29 2.96 16.29
N LEU A 232 -4.22 3.91 16.23
CA LEU A 232 -4.98 4.17 14.99
C LEU A 232 -4.08 4.66 13.86
N GLN A 233 -3.07 5.48 14.20
CA GLN A 233 -2.07 5.95 13.25
C GLN A 233 -1.21 4.80 12.74
N PHE A 234 -0.79 3.88 13.62
CA PHE A 234 -0.06 2.67 13.25
C PHE A 234 -0.87 1.77 12.32
N ALA A 235 -2.13 1.48 12.66
CA ALA A 235 -3.01 0.70 11.79
C ALA A 235 -3.18 1.37 10.42
N SER A 236 -3.38 2.69 10.41
CA SER A 236 -3.45 3.45 9.14
C SER A 236 -2.15 3.40 8.34
N MET A 237 -1.00 3.37 9.01
CA MET A 237 0.31 3.21 8.34
C MET A 237 0.43 1.83 7.71
N ILE A 238 0.06 0.77 8.42
CA ILE A 238 0.09 -0.61 7.92
C ILE A 238 -0.81 -0.77 6.69
N GLU A 239 -2.04 -0.26 6.77
CA GLU A 239 -3.02 -0.29 5.68
C GLU A 239 -2.56 0.55 4.49
N ALA A 240 -1.90 1.69 4.73
CA ALA A 240 -1.31 2.52 3.68
C ALA A 240 -0.11 1.83 3.02
N GLN A 241 0.67 1.07 3.79
CA GLN A 241 1.78 0.24 3.31
C GLN A 241 1.25 -0.90 2.44
N ALA A 242 0.22 -1.62 2.88
CA ALA A 242 -0.41 -2.70 2.14
C ALA A 242 -1.03 -2.17 0.83
N LEU A 243 -1.74 -1.05 0.91
CA LEU A 243 -2.24 -0.34 -0.26
C LEU A 243 -1.12 0.01 -1.25
N ASP A 244 -0.06 0.68 -0.79
CA ASP A 244 1.10 1.02 -1.63
C ASP A 244 1.67 -0.22 -2.32
N TYR A 245 1.81 -1.30 -1.55
CA TYR A 245 2.37 -2.55 -2.03
C TYR A 245 1.52 -3.19 -3.11
N TYR A 246 0.21 -3.36 -2.88
CA TYR A 246 -0.71 -3.94 -3.86
C TYR A 246 -0.79 -3.08 -5.13
N LEU A 247 -0.77 -1.74 -5.00
CA LEU A 247 -0.72 -0.84 -6.16
C LEU A 247 0.55 -1.01 -6.98
N ARG A 248 1.72 -1.19 -6.33
CA ARG A 248 3.00 -1.44 -7.01
C ARG A 248 3.03 -2.82 -7.68
N CYS A 249 2.56 -3.84 -7.00
CA CYS A 249 2.51 -5.20 -7.53
C CYS A 249 1.56 -5.30 -8.72
N GLY A 250 0.38 -4.66 -8.65
CA GLY A 250 -0.55 -4.55 -9.76
C GLY A 250 0.07 -3.89 -11.00
N ARG A 251 0.95 -2.90 -10.85
CA ARG A 251 1.66 -2.32 -12.00
C ARG A 251 2.72 -3.24 -12.60
N ARG A 252 3.39 -4.03 -11.76
CA ARG A 252 4.46 -4.95 -12.20
C ARG A 252 3.89 -6.26 -12.77
N ALA A 253 2.66 -6.63 -12.43
CA ALA A 253 2.05 -7.88 -12.85
C ALA A 253 2.02 -8.02 -14.38
N GLU A 254 2.58 -9.12 -14.90
CA GLU A 254 2.64 -9.43 -16.32
C GLU A 254 1.27 -9.85 -16.88
N ARG A 255 0.37 -10.37 -16.03
CA ARG A 255 -0.94 -10.91 -16.42
C ARG A 255 -2.10 -10.01 -15.99
N ASP A 256 -3.06 -9.78 -16.89
CA ASP A 256 -4.24 -8.95 -16.60
C ASP A 256 -5.11 -9.51 -15.46
N ASP A 257 -5.28 -10.82 -15.41
CA ASP A 257 -6.06 -11.47 -14.35
C ASP A 257 -5.42 -11.34 -12.96
N ALA A 258 -4.09 -11.29 -12.88
CA ALA A 258 -3.37 -11.02 -11.63
C ALA A 258 -3.48 -9.54 -11.23
N ARG A 259 -3.47 -8.61 -12.21
CA ARG A 259 -3.72 -7.18 -11.97
C ARG A 259 -5.08 -6.94 -11.33
N ASP A 260 -6.12 -7.66 -11.78
CA ASP A 260 -7.48 -7.54 -11.24
C ASP A 260 -7.55 -7.96 -9.76
N VAL A 261 -6.76 -8.97 -9.35
CA VAL A 261 -6.65 -9.36 -7.94
C VAL A 261 -6.03 -8.23 -7.12
N PHE A 262 -4.87 -7.71 -7.54
CA PHE A 262 -4.21 -6.59 -6.83
C PHE A 262 -5.07 -5.34 -6.78
N ALA A 263 -5.80 -5.03 -7.86
CA ALA A 263 -6.73 -3.90 -7.88
C ALA A 263 -7.91 -4.10 -6.92
N THR A 264 -8.32 -5.34 -6.68
CA THR A 264 -9.35 -5.68 -5.69
C THR A 264 -8.84 -5.46 -4.28
N LEU A 265 -7.68 -6.04 -3.95
CA LEU A 265 -7.01 -5.84 -2.66
C LEU A 265 -6.80 -4.36 -2.35
N ALA A 266 -6.23 -3.59 -3.29
CA ALA A 266 -6.03 -2.16 -3.12
C ALA A 266 -7.33 -1.35 -2.89
N ARG A 267 -8.48 -1.81 -3.39
CA ARG A 267 -9.76 -1.15 -3.09
C ARG A 267 -10.23 -1.41 -1.66
N GLU A 268 -9.99 -2.61 -1.14
CA GLU A 268 -10.33 -2.98 0.23
C GLU A 268 -9.48 -2.22 1.25
N GLU A 269 -8.13 -2.19 1.09
CA GLU A 269 -7.23 -1.37 1.93
C GLU A 269 -7.66 0.11 1.96
N LYS A 270 -8.08 0.63 0.80
CA LYS A 270 -8.58 2.01 0.71
C LYS A 270 -9.89 2.22 1.47
N ALA A 271 -10.75 1.20 1.55
CA ALA A 271 -11.96 1.24 2.35
C ALA A 271 -11.63 1.23 3.86
N HIS A 272 -10.63 0.46 4.28
CA HIS A 272 -10.13 0.45 5.65
C HIS A 272 -9.55 1.78 6.09
N LEU A 273 -8.68 2.38 5.28
CA LEU A 273 -8.12 3.71 5.54
C LEU A 273 -9.21 4.77 5.73
N LYS A 274 -10.32 4.68 4.99
CA LYS A 274 -11.48 5.57 5.17
C LYS A 274 -12.23 5.30 6.47
N LEU A 275 -12.33 4.04 6.88
CA LEU A 275 -12.98 3.66 8.12
C LEU A 275 -12.14 4.09 9.33
N LEU A 276 -10.84 3.85 9.30
CA LEU A 276 -9.89 4.31 10.31
C LEU A 276 -9.89 5.83 10.44
N ALA A 277 -9.92 6.56 9.33
CA ALA A 277 -10.09 8.02 9.36
C ALA A 277 -11.37 8.45 10.09
N ARG A 278 -12.51 7.80 9.83
CA ARG A 278 -13.77 8.09 10.55
C ARG A 278 -13.67 7.76 12.05
N PHE A 279 -12.90 6.73 12.42
CA PHE A 279 -12.65 6.40 13.82
C PHE A 279 -11.80 7.47 14.51
N MET A 280 -10.75 7.96 13.83
CA MET A 280 -9.95 9.08 14.31
C MET A 280 -10.78 10.35 14.49
N ASP A 281 -11.63 10.69 13.50
CA ASP A 281 -12.49 11.88 13.55
C ASP A 281 -13.45 11.83 14.76
N ARG A 282 -14.08 10.66 15.02
CA ARG A 282 -14.98 10.48 16.17
C ARG A 282 -14.28 10.55 17.54
N ARG A 283 -12.96 10.36 17.59
CA ARG A 283 -12.15 10.39 18.83
C ARG A 283 -11.35 11.69 19.00
N GLY A 284 -11.33 12.54 17.97
CA GLY A 284 -10.74 13.89 18.03
C GLY A 284 -11.71 14.98 18.53
N GLU A 285 -12.97 14.61 18.78
CA GLU A 285 -14.00 15.38 19.49
C GLU A 285 -14.08 14.98 20.97
#